data_AF-A0A415LD45-F1
#
_entry.id   AF-A0A415LD45-F1
#
_cell.length_a   1.000
_cell.length_b   1.000
_cell.length_c   1.000
_cell.angle_alpha   90.00
_cell.angle_beta   90.00
_cell.angle_gamma   90.00
#
_symmetry.space_group_name_H-M   'P 1'
#
loop_
_entity.id
_entity.type
_entity.pdbx_description
1 polymer ?
#
loop_
_entity_poly.entity_id
_entity_poly.type
_entity_poly.pdbx_seq_one_letter_code
_entity_poly.pdbx_strand_id
1 'polypeptide(L)'
;MEETNKDLETQTDANESVEKIETVEETTKEETIETNGKNGNPSDNKNEKNGFNFGKIIVPGLIIIILAVFAGVVYYQKKVEPEKELLKEMNYGVSSMKDYFSNYISLGNYKGLTYEITQDMWDESVSDETNEYNTAKKVAEDTDQVAYNLTGYVDDKKDSNITHKDQEVIIGENSEGALKIISDALKGHKSGEEITIEGLNASDFATDGSDYSGKNVKFVAKITSVSKLYVEKVTDKWVKENYYDDYGLENTDDFYEWCKQSLIEDAKAELWSKVLESSVVNKYSETAYQRVIEEVDGDYNYNAEFFGMTIDEYLEMNGMTEDDMEDEYMNALKSEMVMWAIVEKEGLANKITDEDIQNKWDELYQEGDFESEEDMKSQYTDEEIRQGALMDKAVDWVYDHAKVKFSYKISK
;
A
#
# COMPACT_ATOMS: atom_id res chain seq x y z
N MET A 1 -46.98 -5.02 49.19
CA MET A 1 -48.26 -5.28 49.90
C MET A 1 -49.20 -4.16 49.55
N GLU A 2 -50.44 -4.55 49.24
CA GLU A 2 -51.65 -3.74 48.98
C GLU A 2 -51.82 -3.10 47.59
N GLU A 3 -52.74 -3.73 46.86
CA GLU A 3 -53.52 -3.25 45.72
C GLU A 3 -54.47 -2.11 46.11
N THR A 4 -54.86 -1.29 45.12
CA THR A 4 -56.23 -0.87 44.76
C THR A 4 -56.15 0.33 43.81
N ASN A 5 -57.11 0.70 42.95
CA ASN A 5 -58.03 0.02 42.04
C ASN A 5 -58.63 1.14 41.15
N LYS A 6 -59.13 0.80 39.95
CA LYS A 6 -60.16 1.49 39.12
C LYS A 6 -59.89 2.74 38.24
N ASP A 7 -59.93 2.51 36.93
CA ASP A 7 -60.87 3.01 35.89
C ASP A 7 -61.52 4.41 36.00
N LEU A 8 -61.41 5.25 34.95
CA LEU A 8 -62.37 5.36 33.80
C LEU A 8 -62.17 6.68 32.99
N GLU A 9 -62.13 6.52 31.67
CA GLU A 9 -62.53 7.40 30.53
C GLU A 9 -62.55 8.94 30.66
N THR A 10 -61.97 9.62 29.66
CA THR A 10 -62.72 10.58 28.81
C THR A 10 -61.98 10.91 27.51
N GLN A 11 -62.77 11.01 26.44
CA GLN A 11 -62.45 11.39 25.06
C GLN A 11 -61.93 12.83 24.93
N THR A 12 -61.15 13.11 23.87
CA THR A 12 -61.33 14.32 23.04
C THR A 12 -60.72 14.11 21.65
N ASP A 13 -61.59 14.16 20.63
CA ASP A 13 -61.28 14.50 19.24
C ASP A 13 -60.80 15.97 19.15
N ALA A 14 -59.91 16.28 18.20
CA ALA A 14 -60.05 17.44 17.30
C ALA A 14 -58.93 17.50 16.26
N ASN A 15 -59.39 17.84 15.04
CA ASN A 15 -58.72 17.88 13.76
C ASN A 15 -58.22 19.31 13.43
N GLU A 16 -57.28 19.39 12.48
CA GLU A 16 -57.08 20.44 11.44
C GLU A 16 -56.72 21.91 11.76
N SER A 17 -55.62 22.37 11.13
CA SER A 17 -55.46 23.55 10.21
C SER A 17 -53.95 23.88 10.10
N VAL A 18 -53.22 23.77 8.97
CA VAL A 18 -53.28 24.37 7.62
C VAL A 18 -53.07 25.89 7.57
N GLU A 19 -51.93 26.32 7.00
CA GLU A 19 -51.71 27.46 6.07
C GLU A 19 -50.21 27.46 5.67
N LYS A 20 -49.73 27.83 4.47
CA LYS A 20 -50.24 28.10 3.11
C LYS A 20 -48.99 28.31 2.21
N ILE A 21 -48.82 27.57 1.10
CA ILE A 21 -48.92 27.98 -0.33
C ILE A 21 -47.91 29.05 -0.81
N GLU A 22 -47.11 28.73 -1.85
CA GLU A 22 -47.23 29.36 -3.19
C GLU A 22 -46.44 28.61 -4.29
N THR A 23 -47.15 28.30 -5.37
CA THR A 23 -46.71 27.74 -6.67
C THR A 23 -47.11 28.73 -7.76
N VAL A 24 -46.29 28.87 -8.81
CA VAL A 24 -46.75 29.34 -10.13
C VAL A 24 -45.99 28.61 -11.25
N GLU A 25 -46.77 28.04 -12.18
CA GLU A 25 -46.41 27.35 -13.43
C GLU A 25 -46.00 28.34 -14.55
N GLU A 26 -45.23 27.95 -15.57
CA GLU A 26 -45.62 27.66 -16.98
C GLU A 26 -44.38 28.09 -17.82
N THR A 27 -44.01 27.64 -19.03
CA THR A 27 -44.64 26.93 -20.15
C THR A 27 -43.55 26.41 -21.11
N THR A 28 -43.90 25.40 -21.89
CA THR A 28 -43.14 24.70 -22.94
C THR A 28 -42.83 25.54 -24.20
N LYS A 29 -41.73 25.21 -24.90
CA LYS A 29 -41.65 25.21 -26.38
C LYS A 29 -40.57 24.24 -26.87
N GLU A 30 -41.01 23.28 -27.69
CA GLU A 30 -40.21 22.34 -28.48
C GLU A 30 -39.53 23.04 -29.66
N GLU A 31 -38.30 22.63 -29.96
CA GLU A 31 -37.79 22.55 -31.33
C GLU A 31 -36.96 21.26 -31.44
N THR A 32 -37.43 20.33 -32.26
CA THR A 32 -36.78 19.07 -32.62
C THR A 32 -35.68 19.34 -33.64
N ILE A 33 -34.59 18.56 -33.64
CA ILE A 33 -34.02 17.86 -34.82
C ILE A 33 -32.74 17.08 -34.44
N GLU A 34 -32.81 15.77 -34.73
CA GLU A 34 -31.76 14.79 -35.08
C GLU A 34 -30.70 14.35 -34.07
N THR A 35 -30.99 13.21 -33.44
CA THR A 35 -30.02 12.24 -32.92
C THR A 35 -29.31 11.51 -34.06
N ASN A 36 -27.97 11.59 -34.10
CA ASN A 36 -27.13 10.57 -34.71
C ASN A 36 -26.09 10.13 -33.68
N GLY A 37 -26.04 8.82 -33.41
CA GLY A 37 -25.38 8.24 -32.26
C GLY A 37 -23.85 8.27 -32.30
N LYS A 38 -23.28 8.12 -31.10
CA LYS A 38 -22.06 7.35 -30.82
C LYS A 38 -21.98 7.11 -29.32
N ASN A 39 -21.65 5.86 -28.96
CA ASN A 39 -21.48 5.33 -27.62
C ASN A 39 -20.72 6.27 -26.68
N GLY A 40 -21.37 6.64 -25.58
CA GLY A 40 -20.76 7.33 -24.45
C GLY A 40 -20.26 6.31 -23.43
N ASN A 41 -18.96 6.36 -23.19
CA ASN A 41 -18.24 5.76 -22.07
C ASN A 41 -18.71 6.43 -20.76
N PRO A 42 -19.05 5.70 -19.69
CA PRO A 42 -19.34 6.32 -18.40
C PRO A 42 -18.11 6.27 -17.49
N SER A 43 -17.50 7.43 -17.23
CA SER A 43 -16.96 7.86 -15.92
C SER A 43 -15.90 8.96 -16.08
N ASP A 44 -16.36 10.19 -16.30
CA ASP A 44 -15.60 11.35 -15.83
C ASP A 44 -16.03 11.61 -14.38
N ASN A 45 -15.24 11.11 -13.44
CA ASN A 45 -15.25 11.60 -12.07
C ASN A 45 -13.78 11.79 -11.63
N LYS A 46 -13.18 12.87 -12.14
CA LYS A 46 -11.87 13.33 -11.69
C LYS A 46 -12.03 13.99 -10.32
N ASN A 47 -11.82 13.21 -9.27
CA ASN A 47 -11.26 13.75 -8.04
C ASN A 47 -9.74 13.70 -8.17
N GLU A 48 -9.11 14.87 -8.16
CA GLU A 48 -7.66 15.03 -8.06
C GLU A 48 -7.21 14.38 -6.74
N LYS A 49 -6.73 13.12 -6.81
CA LYS A 49 -5.98 12.52 -5.71
C LYS A 49 -4.58 13.14 -5.72
N ASN A 50 -4.24 13.76 -4.60
CA ASN A 50 -2.92 14.29 -4.33
C ASN A 50 -1.88 13.17 -4.52
N GLY A 51 -0.79 13.51 -5.20
CA GLY A 51 0.28 12.57 -5.54
C GLY A 51 0.84 11.90 -4.29
N PHE A 52 0.75 10.57 -4.28
CA PHE A 52 1.44 9.70 -3.34
C PHE A 52 2.95 9.89 -3.56
N ASN A 53 3.67 10.30 -2.52
CA ASN A 53 5.10 10.59 -2.61
C ASN A 53 5.89 9.33 -2.23
N PHE A 54 6.46 8.64 -3.22
CA PHE A 54 7.30 7.45 -3.03
C PHE A 54 8.68 7.86 -2.45
N GLY A 55 8.70 8.23 -1.17
CA GLY A 55 9.93 8.40 -0.40
C GLY A 55 10.37 7.08 0.21
N LYS A 56 11.23 6.32 -0.48
CA LYS A 56 12.08 5.23 0.05
C LYS A 56 11.56 4.47 1.29
N ILE A 57 10.54 3.64 1.09
CA ILE A 57 10.35 2.43 1.91
C ILE A 57 10.79 1.26 1.03
N ILE A 58 12.07 0.90 1.15
CA ILE A 58 12.54 -0.39 0.67
C ILE A 58 12.35 -1.34 1.85
N VAL A 59 11.61 -2.43 1.60
CA VAL A 59 11.26 -3.60 2.45
C VAL A 59 9.82 -3.56 3.02
N PRO A 60 8.96 -4.59 2.80
CA PRO A 60 8.95 -5.60 1.74
C PRO A 60 7.55 -5.73 1.11
N GLY A 61 7.44 -5.29 -0.14
CA GLY A 61 6.30 -5.59 -1.00
C GLY A 61 6.04 -7.09 -1.16
N LEU A 62 6.98 -7.99 -0.85
CA LEU A 62 6.84 -9.44 -1.09
C LEU A 62 5.60 -10.13 -0.48
N ILE A 63 5.11 -9.74 0.70
CA ILE A 63 3.92 -10.40 1.30
C ILE A 63 2.63 -9.86 0.66
N ILE A 64 2.54 -8.53 0.53
CA ILE A 64 1.43 -7.86 -0.17
C ILE A 64 1.40 -8.32 -1.63
N ILE A 65 2.56 -8.43 -2.29
CA ILE A 65 2.72 -8.97 -3.64
C ILE A 65 2.24 -10.41 -3.66
N ILE A 66 2.60 -11.34 -2.77
CA ILE A 66 2.12 -12.74 -2.89
C ILE A 66 0.60 -12.89 -2.71
N LEU A 67 -0.03 -12.10 -1.83
CA LEU A 67 -1.48 -12.15 -1.61
C LEU A 67 -2.28 -11.36 -2.68
N ALA A 68 -1.78 -10.19 -3.07
CA ALA A 68 -2.32 -9.41 -4.20
C ALA A 68 -2.06 -10.12 -5.55
N VAL A 69 -0.97 -10.86 -5.70
CA VAL A 69 -0.70 -11.77 -6.83
C VAL A 69 -1.82 -12.78 -6.91
N PHE A 70 -2.25 -13.43 -5.83
CA PHE A 70 -3.39 -14.36 -5.89
C PHE A 70 -4.70 -13.69 -6.34
N ALA A 71 -4.96 -12.43 -5.98
CA ALA A 71 -6.18 -11.70 -6.34
C ALA A 71 -6.14 -11.07 -7.76
N GLY A 72 -5.05 -10.37 -8.07
CA GLY A 72 -4.81 -9.66 -9.34
C GLY A 72 -4.50 -10.62 -10.49
N VAL A 73 -3.77 -11.71 -10.24
CA VAL A 73 -3.46 -12.71 -11.26
C VAL A 73 -4.68 -13.50 -11.69
N VAL A 74 -5.54 -13.92 -10.75
CA VAL A 74 -6.78 -14.65 -11.12
C VAL A 74 -7.73 -13.75 -11.92
N TYR A 75 -7.82 -12.46 -11.56
CA TYR A 75 -8.59 -11.48 -12.32
C TYR A 75 -7.98 -11.21 -13.71
N TYR A 76 -6.67 -10.95 -13.80
CA TYR A 76 -5.98 -10.61 -15.04
C TYR A 76 -5.86 -11.81 -15.99
N GLN A 77 -5.48 -13.00 -15.50
CA GLN A 77 -5.40 -14.25 -16.29
C GLN A 77 -6.77 -14.70 -16.82
N LYS A 78 -7.88 -14.35 -16.16
CA LYS A 78 -9.24 -14.63 -16.66
C LYS A 78 -9.74 -13.61 -17.68
N LYS A 79 -9.24 -12.38 -17.63
CA LYS A 79 -9.62 -11.27 -18.52
C LYS A 79 -8.77 -11.21 -19.79
N VAL A 80 -7.49 -11.57 -19.70
CA VAL A 80 -6.52 -11.66 -20.80
C VAL A 80 -6.05 -13.10 -20.84
N GLU A 81 -6.58 -13.96 -21.71
CA GLU A 81 -6.20 -15.39 -21.73
C GLU A 81 -4.68 -15.59 -21.85
N PRO A 82 -4.04 -16.31 -20.90
CA PRO A 82 -2.95 -17.22 -21.20
C PRO A 82 -3.42 -18.64 -20.87
N GLU A 83 -2.61 -19.65 -21.20
CA GLU A 83 -3.05 -21.00 -21.48
C GLU A 83 -3.76 -21.73 -20.31
N LYS A 84 -5.09 -21.83 -20.39
CA LYS A 84 -5.96 -22.76 -19.62
C LYS A 84 -5.52 -24.25 -19.66
N GLU A 85 -4.48 -24.59 -20.40
CA GLU A 85 -3.95 -25.96 -20.53
C GLU A 85 -2.97 -26.33 -19.40
N LEU A 86 -2.12 -25.42 -18.93
CA LEU A 86 -1.16 -25.71 -17.83
C LEU A 86 -1.87 -25.97 -16.49
N LEU A 87 -2.89 -25.17 -16.17
CA LEU A 87 -3.73 -25.34 -14.97
C LEU A 87 -4.54 -26.65 -14.97
N LYS A 88 -4.85 -27.22 -16.14
CA LYS A 88 -5.59 -28.48 -16.26
C LYS A 88 -4.74 -29.71 -16.00
N GLU A 89 -3.43 -29.65 -16.26
CA GLU A 89 -2.53 -30.79 -16.04
C GLU A 89 -2.15 -30.96 -14.56
N MET A 90 -2.37 -29.93 -13.73
CA MET A 90 -2.06 -29.94 -12.31
C MET A 90 -3.34 -30.10 -11.49
N ASN A 91 -3.56 -31.30 -10.97
CA ASN A 91 -4.70 -31.59 -10.09
C ASN A 91 -4.43 -30.96 -8.70
N TYR A 92 -4.84 -29.71 -8.51
CA TYR A 92 -4.59 -28.90 -7.32
C TYR A 92 -5.49 -29.29 -6.14
N GLY A 93 -4.87 -29.88 -5.12
CA GLY A 93 -5.40 -29.87 -3.76
C GLY A 93 -4.22 -29.67 -2.82
N VAL A 94 -4.47 -29.24 -1.57
CA VAL A 94 -3.43 -28.98 -0.57
C VAL A 94 -2.37 -30.09 -0.50
N SER A 95 -2.76 -31.36 -0.69
CA SER A 95 -1.84 -32.50 -0.72
C SER A 95 -0.85 -32.49 -1.90
N SER A 96 -1.26 -32.06 -3.10
CA SER A 96 -0.39 -32.07 -4.28
C SER A 96 0.65 -30.94 -4.25
N MET A 97 0.30 -29.74 -3.76
CA MET A 97 1.27 -28.66 -3.55
C MET A 97 2.23 -28.94 -2.41
N LYS A 98 1.72 -29.51 -1.32
CA LYS A 98 2.54 -29.99 -0.20
C LYS A 98 3.63 -30.95 -0.69
N ASP A 99 3.26 -32.00 -1.40
CA ASP A 99 4.21 -33.00 -1.91
C ASP A 99 5.19 -32.40 -2.92
N TYR A 100 4.76 -31.36 -3.64
CA TYR A 100 5.53 -30.66 -4.64
C TYR A 100 6.66 -29.80 -4.04
N PHE A 101 6.43 -29.12 -2.90
CA PHE A 101 7.40 -28.17 -2.36
C PHE A 101 8.24 -28.66 -1.19
N SER A 102 7.64 -29.40 -0.25
CA SER A 102 8.27 -29.63 1.05
C SER A 102 9.52 -30.52 1.02
N ASN A 103 9.67 -31.33 -0.04
CA ASN A 103 10.84 -32.20 -0.23
C ASN A 103 12.06 -31.50 -0.83
N TYR A 104 11.92 -30.24 -1.27
CA TYR A 104 12.96 -29.56 -2.03
C TYR A 104 13.46 -28.25 -1.42
N ILE A 105 12.95 -27.86 -0.25
CA ILE A 105 13.43 -26.71 0.49
C ILE A 105 14.01 -27.11 1.86
N SER A 106 15.13 -26.49 2.22
CA SER A 106 15.69 -26.56 3.56
C SER A 106 15.22 -25.33 4.32
N LEU A 107 14.27 -25.51 5.25
CA LEU A 107 13.80 -24.42 6.10
C LEU A 107 14.92 -23.88 6.99
N GLY A 108 15.09 -22.56 6.93
CA GLY A 108 15.98 -21.79 7.79
C GLY A 108 15.47 -21.63 9.21
N ASN A 109 15.89 -20.56 9.88
CA ASN A 109 15.36 -20.24 11.20
C ASN A 109 14.05 -19.46 11.07
N TYR A 110 12.94 -20.06 11.52
CA TYR A 110 11.60 -19.47 11.46
C TYR A 110 10.89 -19.44 12.83
N LYS A 111 11.62 -19.73 13.92
CA LYS A 111 11.12 -19.69 15.29
C LYS A 111 12.03 -18.82 16.15
N GLY A 112 11.45 -18.11 17.12
CA GLY A 112 12.21 -17.34 18.10
C GLY A 112 13.04 -16.20 17.50
N LEU A 113 12.71 -15.77 16.29
CA LEU A 113 13.21 -14.54 15.68
C LEU A 113 12.87 -13.34 16.56
N THR A 114 13.62 -12.25 16.45
CA THR A 114 13.42 -11.05 17.28
C THR A 114 13.12 -9.85 16.41
N TYR A 115 12.16 -9.04 16.85
CA TYR A 115 11.85 -7.75 16.26
C TYR A 115 11.47 -6.77 17.38
N GLU A 116 11.84 -5.50 17.24
CA GLU A 116 11.49 -4.46 18.20
C GLU A 116 10.80 -3.32 17.49
N ILE A 117 9.54 -3.09 17.83
CA ILE A 117 8.77 -1.92 17.40
C ILE A 117 9.15 -0.78 18.36
N THR A 118 9.83 0.23 17.84
CA THR A 118 10.44 1.31 18.61
C THR A 118 9.49 2.51 18.79
N GLN A 119 9.90 3.49 19.61
CA GLN A 119 9.17 4.75 19.72
C GLN A 119 9.18 5.53 18.40
N ASP A 120 10.29 5.53 17.68
CA ASP A 120 10.41 6.30 16.43
C ASP A 120 9.45 5.75 15.36
N MET A 121 9.36 4.42 15.21
CA MET A 121 8.39 3.76 14.32
C MET A 121 6.93 4.07 14.71
N TRP A 122 6.64 4.12 16.01
CA TRP A 122 5.31 4.48 16.49
C TRP A 122 4.96 5.94 16.20
N ASP A 123 5.90 6.84 16.47
CA ASP A 123 5.72 8.28 16.24
C ASP A 123 5.56 8.55 14.74
N GLU A 124 6.34 7.88 13.89
CA GLU A 124 6.23 7.94 12.42
C GLU A 124 4.83 7.51 11.94
N SER A 125 4.38 6.31 12.33
CA SER A 125 3.05 5.77 11.98
C SER A 125 1.89 6.69 12.37
N VAL A 126 1.97 7.39 13.50
CA VAL A 126 0.95 8.39 13.89
C VAL A 126 1.13 9.69 13.12
N SER A 127 2.38 10.09 12.85
CA SER A 127 2.69 11.36 12.21
C SER A 127 2.33 11.36 10.72
N ASP A 128 2.46 10.24 10.02
CA ASP A 128 2.08 10.10 8.60
C ASP A 128 0.59 10.40 8.38
N GLU A 129 -0.24 10.07 9.36
CA GLU A 129 -1.68 10.32 9.33
C GLU A 129 -2.08 11.72 9.81
N THR A 130 -1.26 12.35 10.64
CA THR A 130 -1.64 13.59 11.34
C THR A 130 -0.90 14.82 10.86
N ASN A 131 0.22 14.67 10.16
CA ASN A 131 1.00 15.79 9.68
C ASN A 131 0.49 16.29 8.33
N GLU A 132 0.03 17.53 8.30
CA GLU A 132 -0.31 18.24 7.08
C GLU A 132 0.69 19.37 6.79
N TYR A 133 1.05 19.55 5.52
CA TYR A 133 1.96 20.61 5.09
C TYR A 133 1.22 21.65 4.25
N ASN A 134 1.03 22.83 4.83
CA ASN A 134 0.29 23.90 4.20
C ASN A 134 1.22 25.01 3.68
N THR A 135 1.12 25.34 2.38
CA THR A 135 1.97 26.37 1.77
C THR A 135 1.93 27.69 2.54
N ALA A 136 3.09 28.24 2.84
CA ALA A 136 3.25 29.46 3.62
C ALA A 136 4.22 30.44 2.95
N LYS A 137 3.90 31.73 2.99
CA LYS A 137 4.79 32.81 2.51
C LYS A 137 5.79 33.19 3.60
N LYS A 138 6.70 32.28 3.92
CA LYS A 138 7.77 32.45 4.91
C LYS A 138 9.11 31.95 4.36
N VAL A 139 10.17 32.13 5.15
CA VAL A 139 11.42 31.40 4.98
C VAL A 139 11.29 30.02 5.62
N ALA A 140 12.02 29.04 5.12
CA ALA A 140 12.04 27.68 5.64
C ALA A 140 12.69 27.64 7.03
N GLU A 141 11.99 27.05 7.99
CA GLU A 141 12.44 26.81 9.37
C GLU A 141 12.40 25.30 9.66
N ASP A 142 12.91 24.88 10.82
CA ASP A 142 12.83 23.47 11.22
C ASP A 142 11.38 22.98 11.18
N THR A 143 11.17 21.71 10.78
CA THR A 143 9.87 21.06 10.55
C THR A 143 9.08 21.57 9.34
N ASP A 144 9.48 22.64 8.66
CA ASP A 144 8.81 23.01 7.40
C ASP A 144 9.19 22.01 6.30
N GLN A 145 8.26 21.73 5.39
CA GLN A 145 8.55 21.01 4.16
C GLN A 145 8.91 22.01 3.05
N VAL A 146 9.98 21.72 2.30
CA VAL A 146 10.44 22.55 1.20
C VAL A 146 10.42 21.72 -0.08
N ALA A 147 9.62 22.16 -1.05
CA ALA A 147 9.67 21.61 -2.40
C ALA A 147 10.68 22.41 -3.24
N TYR A 148 11.46 21.72 -4.06
CA TYR A 148 12.52 22.31 -4.87
C TYR A 148 12.83 21.51 -6.14
N ASN A 149 13.44 22.17 -7.12
CA ASN A 149 14.06 21.51 -8.27
C ASN A 149 15.58 21.53 -8.09
N LEU A 150 16.23 20.38 -8.18
CA LEU A 150 17.68 20.25 -8.07
C LEU A 150 18.30 20.12 -9.47
N THR A 151 19.15 21.07 -9.86
CA THR A 151 19.87 21.01 -11.14
C THR A 151 21.35 20.73 -10.90
N GLY A 152 21.83 19.62 -11.44
CA GLY A 152 23.25 19.26 -11.43
C GLY A 152 23.99 19.75 -12.68
N TYR A 153 25.22 20.20 -12.47
CA TYR A 153 26.12 20.70 -13.50
C TYR A 153 27.47 20.00 -13.40
N VAL A 154 28.01 19.55 -14.53
CA VAL A 154 29.33 18.95 -14.65
C VAL A 154 30.14 19.81 -15.61
N ASP A 155 31.29 20.31 -15.15
CA ASP A 155 32.12 21.24 -15.94
C ASP A 155 31.31 22.40 -16.54
N ASP A 156 30.47 23.03 -15.69
CA ASP A 156 29.56 24.13 -16.00
C ASP A 156 28.47 23.82 -17.06
N LYS A 157 28.28 22.56 -17.43
CA LYS A 157 27.20 22.11 -18.32
C LYS A 157 26.16 21.36 -17.51
N LYS A 158 24.90 21.68 -17.75
CA LYS A 158 23.78 20.95 -17.15
C LYS A 158 23.88 19.48 -17.54
N ASP A 159 23.77 18.61 -16.55
CA ASP A 159 23.74 17.16 -16.71
C ASP A 159 22.35 16.65 -16.27
N SER A 160 21.65 15.98 -17.19
CA SER A 160 20.31 15.46 -16.94
C SER A 160 20.31 14.30 -15.95
N ASN A 161 21.39 13.52 -15.89
CA ASN A 161 21.50 12.32 -15.05
C ASN A 161 21.53 12.65 -13.55
N ILE A 162 21.88 13.89 -13.20
CA ILE A 162 21.92 14.42 -11.83
C ILE A 162 21.01 15.66 -11.67
N THR A 163 19.98 15.78 -12.50
CA THR A 163 18.98 16.85 -12.41
C THR A 163 17.61 16.25 -12.09
N HIS A 164 17.04 16.67 -10.96
CA HIS A 164 15.80 16.15 -10.41
C HIS A 164 14.78 17.27 -10.21
N LYS A 165 13.52 16.98 -10.50
CA LYS A 165 12.41 17.93 -10.33
C LYS A 165 11.49 17.49 -9.21
N ASP A 166 10.71 18.44 -8.72
CA ASP A 166 9.61 18.18 -7.78
C ASP A 166 10.06 17.36 -6.55
N GLN A 167 11.26 17.70 -6.06
CA GLN A 167 11.86 17.09 -4.88
C GLN A 167 11.34 17.77 -3.63
N GLU A 168 11.27 17.05 -2.52
CA GLU A 168 10.85 17.56 -1.23
C GLU A 168 11.85 17.21 -0.14
N VAL A 169 11.92 18.05 0.89
CA VAL A 169 12.69 17.77 2.11
C VAL A 169 12.02 18.43 3.31
N ILE A 170 11.94 17.72 4.44
CA ILE A 170 11.54 18.31 5.73
C ILE A 170 12.79 18.85 6.41
N ILE A 171 12.77 20.14 6.74
CA ILE A 171 13.94 20.82 7.30
C ILE A 171 14.24 20.31 8.70
N GLY A 172 15.46 19.82 8.88
CA GLY A 172 15.99 19.37 10.18
C GLY A 172 15.65 17.92 10.55
N GLU A 173 14.90 17.19 9.71
CA GLU A 173 14.56 15.78 9.94
C GLU A 173 15.76 14.85 9.73
N ASN A 174 16.53 15.09 8.67
CA ASN A 174 17.63 14.22 8.28
C ASN A 174 18.91 14.53 9.08
N SER A 175 19.48 13.52 9.73
CA SER A 175 20.66 13.65 10.60
C SER A 175 22.01 13.44 9.90
N GLU A 176 22.01 12.87 8.69
CA GLU A 176 23.21 12.68 7.85
C GLU A 176 22.87 12.61 6.35
N GLY A 177 23.90 12.44 5.50
CA GLY A 177 23.75 12.24 4.07
C GLY A 177 23.35 13.48 3.26
N ALA A 178 23.00 13.24 1.99
CA ALA A 178 22.69 14.27 1.01
C ALA A 178 21.47 15.12 1.41
N LEU A 179 20.41 14.49 1.93
CA LEU A 179 19.20 15.19 2.36
C LEU A 179 19.47 16.16 3.51
N LYS A 180 20.35 15.82 4.46
CA LYS A 180 20.77 16.77 5.50
C LYS A 180 21.48 17.98 4.91
N ILE A 181 22.41 17.78 3.97
CA ILE A 181 23.15 18.87 3.32
C ILE A 181 22.17 19.80 2.59
N ILE A 182 21.20 19.23 1.88
CA ILE A 182 20.14 20.00 1.21
C ILE A 182 19.29 20.75 2.24
N SER A 183 18.77 20.09 3.26
CA SER A 183 17.99 20.69 4.34
C SER A 183 18.71 21.89 4.98
N ASP A 184 19.98 21.71 5.36
CA ASP A 184 20.79 22.78 5.97
C ASP A 184 20.99 23.97 5.01
N ALA A 185 21.17 23.71 3.71
CA ALA A 185 21.35 24.74 2.70
C ALA A 185 20.05 25.50 2.38
N LEU A 186 18.89 24.84 2.46
CA LEU A 186 17.58 25.45 2.17
C LEU A 186 16.98 26.19 3.38
N LYS A 187 17.40 25.85 4.59
CA LYS A 187 16.96 26.53 5.82
C LYS A 187 17.24 28.03 5.75
N GLY A 188 16.23 28.84 6.07
CA GLY A 188 16.29 30.31 6.04
C GLY A 188 15.99 30.93 4.66
N HIS A 189 15.72 30.13 3.65
CA HIS A 189 15.36 30.58 2.30
C HIS A 189 13.87 30.47 2.01
N LYS A 190 13.36 31.25 1.06
CA LYS A 190 11.93 31.29 0.69
C LYS A 190 11.68 30.77 -0.72
N SER A 191 10.42 30.43 -1.00
CA SER A 191 9.96 30.08 -2.36
C SER A 191 10.41 31.11 -3.40
N GLY A 192 10.86 30.59 -4.55
CA GLY A 192 11.38 31.34 -5.69
C GLY A 192 12.89 31.59 -5.65
N GLU A 193 13.59 31.33 -4.54
CA GLU A 193 15.03 31.50 -4.45
C GLU A 193 15.81 30.34 -5.10
N GLU A 194 16.98 30.66 -5.64
CA GLU A 194 17.94 29.69 -6.20
C GLU A 194 19.21 29.66 -5.32
N ILE A 195 19.54 28.49 -4.80
CA ILE A 195 20.62 28.27 -3.85
C ILE A 195 21.63 27.30 -4.45
N THR A 196 22.91 27.66 -4.44
CA THR A 196 23.98 26.71 -4.77
C THR A 196 24.23 25.85 -3.54
N ILE A 197 24.18 24.53 -3.71
CA ILE A 197 24.41 23.56 -2.64
C ILE A 197 25.79 22.96 -2.82
N GLU A 198 26.62 23.08 -1.80
CA GLU A 198 27.99 22.58 -1.76
C GLU A 198 28.05 21.27 -0.98
N GLY A 199 29.00 20.39 -1.32
CA GLY A 199 29.28 19.16 -0.55
C GLY A 199 28.40 17.95 -0.88
N LEU A 200 27.52 18.04 -1.88
CA LEU A 200 26.79 16.89 -2.39
C LEU A 200 27.70 15.96 -3.20
N ASN A 201 27.55 14.66 -3.00
CA ASN A 201 28.15 13.66 -3.87
C ASN A 201 27.23 13.42 -5.06
N ALA A 202 27.73 13.69 -6.27
CA ALA A 202 26.91 13.64 -7.47
C ALA A 202 26.43 12.23 -7.83
N SER A 203 27.19 11.20 -7.44
CA SER A 203 26.78 9.81 -7.66
C SER A 203 25.57 9.41 -6.82
N ASP A 204 25.26 10.13 -5.72
CA ASP A 204 24.04 9.89 -4.92
C ASP A 204 22.76 10.27 -5.70
N PHE A 205 22.91 11.00 -6.81
CA PHE A 205 21.82 11.52 -7.63
C PHE A 205 21.86 10.97 -9.06
N ALA A 206 22.80 10.10 -9.40
CA ALA A 206 22.95 9.57 -10.75
C ALA A 206 21.88 8.50 -11.03
N THR A 207 21.00 8.73 -12.01
CA THR A 207 19.95 7.77 -12.37
C THR A 207 20.48 6.48 -13.00
N ASP A 208 21.67 6.53 -13.61
CA ASP A 208 22.31 5.38 -14.28
C ASP A 208 23.47 4.74 -13.48
N GLY A 209 23.65 5.14 -12.21
CA GLY A 209 24.77 4.68 -11.37
C GLY A 209 26.15 5.23 -11.77
N SER A 210 26.22 6.27 -12.62
CA SER A 210 27.48 6.87 -13.05
C SER A 210 28.35 7.39 -11.90
N ASP A 211 29.65 7.16 -12.04
CA ASP A 211 30.67 7.76 -11.18
C ASP A 211 31.06 9.16 -11.67
N TYR A 212 30.98 10.12 -10.76
CA TYR A 212 31.35 11.51 -10.98
C TYR A 212 32.63 11.91 -10.23
N SER A 213 33.34 10.94 -9.62
CA SER A 213 34.60 11.14 -8.93
C SER A 213 35.63 11.88 -9.80
N GLY A 214 36.20 12.96 -9.25
CA GLY A 214 37.21 13.77 -9.92
C GLY A 214 36.67 14.76 -10.97
N LYS A 215 35.36 14.79 -11.22
CA LYS A 215 34.73 15.83 -12.05
C LYS A 215 34.39 17.06 -11.19
N ASN A 216 34.35 18.23 -11.82
CA ASN A 216 33.87 19.44 -11.17
C ASN A 216 32.33 19.47 -11.23
N VAL A 217 31.67 19.22 -10.10
CA VAL A 217 30.20 19.16 -10.02
C VAL A 217 29.65 20.28 -9.15
N LYS A 218 28.55 20.89 -9.61
CA LYS A 218 27.81 21.91 -8.88
C LYS A 218 26.33 21.59 -8.88
N PHE A 219 25.67 21.79 -7.74
CA PHE A 219 24.22 21.67 -7.62
C PHE A 219 23.58 23.02 -7.32
N VAL A 220 22.45 23.29 -7.98
CA VAL A 220 21.61 24.47 -7.72
C VAL A 220 20.20 23.99 -7.44
N ALA A 221 19.69 24.30 -6.26
CA ALA A 221 18.30 24.07 -5.88
C ALA A 221 17.47 25.32 -6.10
N LYS A 222 16.37 25.19 -6.83
CA LYS A 222 15.36 26.24 -6.98
C LYS A 222 14.15 25.89 -6.11
N ILE A 223 13.91 26.66 -5.07
CA ILE A 223 12.79 26.44 -4.15
C ILE A 223 11.48 26.77 -4.85
N THR A 224 10.56 25.81 -4.94
CA THR A 224 9.24 25.99 -5.54
C THR A 224 8.21 26.36 -4.49
N SER A 225 8.23 25.74 -3.31
CA SER A 225 7.34 26.07 -2.20
C SER A 225 8.03 25.91 -0.84
N VAL A 226 7.48 26.59 0.16
CA VAL A 226 7.76 26.34 1.58
C VAL A 226 6.41 26.13 2.24
N SER A 227 6.24 24.99 2.90
CA SER A 227 5.01 24.58 3.55
C SER A 227 5.24 24.39 5.03
N LYS A 228 4.35 24.95 5.84
CA LYS A 228 4.40 24.86 7.28
C LYS A 228 3.70 23.59 7.75
N LEU A 229 4.33 22.85 8.65
CA LEU A 229 3.72 21.73 9.34
C LEU A 229 2.53 22.20 10.20
N TYR A 230 1.43 21.48 10.07
CA TYR A 230 0.26 21.50 10.93
C TYR A 230 0.00 20.06 11.38
N VAL A 231 0.01 19.84 12.70
CA VAL A 231 -0.20 18.51 13.27
C VAL A 231 -1.63 18.43 13.75
N GLU A 232 -2.42 17.55 13.15
CA GLU A 232 -3.78 17.29 13.56
C GLU A 232 -3.84 16.63 14.92
N LYS A 233 -4.85 17.00 15.70
CA LYS A 233 -5.07 16.38 17.00
C LYS A 233 -5.97 15.17 16.84
N VAL A 234 -5.43 13.98 17.13
CA VAL A 234 -6.22 12.75 17.22
C VAL A 234 -7.28 12.90 18.32
N THR A 235 -8.53 12.97 17.90
CA THR A 235 -9.72 13.03 18.76
C THR A 235 -10.79 12.15 18.16
N ASP A 236 -11.73 11.64 18.96
CA ASP A 236 -12.81 10.77 18.44
C ASP A 236 -13.57 11.44 17.29
N LYS A 237 -13.76 12.76 17.37
CA LYS A 237 -14.38 13.54 16.29
C LYS A 237 -13.55 13.49 15.01
N TRP A 238 -12.24 13.75 15.11
CA TRP A 238 -11.34 13.75 13.95
C TRP A 238 -11.23 12.35 13.33
N VAL A 239 -11.12 11.30 14.15
CA VAL A 239 -11.09 9.91 13.65
C VAL A 239 -12.37 9.60 12.89
N LYS A 240 -13.53 9.89 13.49
CA LYS A 240 -14.81 9.63 12.85
C LYS A 240 -15.02 10.44 11.57
N GLU A 241 -14.50 11.66 11.50
CA GLU A 241 -14.62 12.52 10.31
C GLU A 241 -13.71 12.08 9.15
N ASN A 242 -12.58 11.41 9.43
CA ASN A 242 -11.58 11.08 8.41
C ASN A 242 -11.46 9.58 8.09
N TYR A 243 -11.84 8.68 9.00
CA TYR A 243 -11.58 7.24 8.87
C TYR A 243 -12.82 6.35 9.02
N TYR A 244 -13.98 6.89 9.40
CA TYR A 244 -15.18 6.07 9.58
C TYR A 244 -15.69 5.49 8.27
N ASP A 245 -15.79 6.32 7.22
CA ASP A 245 -16.38 5.89 5.94
C ASP A 245 -15.50 4.85 5.23
N ASP A 246 -14.18 5.00 5.31
CA ASP A 246 -13.21 4.14 4.61
C ASP A 246 -12.78 2.92 5.45
N TYR A 247 -12.64 3.07 6.77
CA TYR A 247 -12.04 2.06 7.65
C TYR A 247 -12.92 1.67 8.85
N GLY A 248 -14.09 2.29 9.01
CA GLY A 248 -15.00 2.00 10.12
C GLY A 248 -14.50 2.44 11.50
N LEU A 249 -13.44 3.25 11.58
CA LEU A 249 -12.86 3.68 12.86
C LEU A 249 -13.77 4.73 13.51
N GLU A 250 -14.21 4.48 14.74
CA GLU A 250 -15.17 5.36 15.42
C GLU A 250 -14.51 6.34 16.41
N ASN A 251 -13.33 6.00 16.92
CA ASN A 251 -12.73 6.69 18.05
C ASN A 251 -11.19 6.60 18.08
N THR A 252 -10.58 7.32 19.03
CA THR A 252 -9.12 7.37 19.22
C THR A 252 -8.47 6.01 19.50
N ASP A 253 -9.13 5.11 20.24
CA ASP A 253 -8.59 3.78 20.51
C ASP A 253 -8.54 2.94 19.23
N ASP A 254 -9.58 3.02 18.37
CA ASP A 254 -9.62 2.33 17.08
C ASP A 254 -8.47 2.80 16.16
N PHE A 255 -8.23 4.12 16.10
CA PHE A 255 -7.12 4.70 15.33
C PHE A 255 -5.75 4.20 15.80
N TYR A 256 -5.48 4.20 17.11
CA TYR A 256 -4.20 3.73 17.60
C TYR A 256 -4.02 2.21 17.46
N GLU A 257 -5.10 1.43 17.53
CA GLU A 257 -5.03 0.01 17.20
C GLU A 257 -4.75 -0.20 15.71
N TRP A 258 -5.34 0.60 14.82
CA TRP A 258 -5.05 0.58 13.39
C TRP A 258 -3.58 0.90 13.09
N CYS A 259 -3.00 1.97 13.65
CA CYS A 259 -1.56 2.26 13.54
C CYS A 259 -0.70 1.10 14.07
N LYS A 260 -1.09 0.52 15.20
CA LYS A 260 -0.39 -0.63 15.78
C LYS A 260 -0.45 -1.86 14.87
N GLN A 261 -1.57 -2.12 14.21
CA GLN A 261 -1.70 -3.23 13.27
C GLN A 261 -0.82 -3.02 12.05
N SER A 262 -0.75 -1.80 11.50
CA SER A 262 0.20 -1.48 10.41
C SER A 262 1.65 -1.83 10.79
N LEU A 263 2.11 -1.41 11.98
CA LEU A 263 3.45 -1.77 12.47
C LEU A 263 3.65 -3.28 12.72
N ILE A 264 2.58 -4.01 13.02
CA ILE A 264 2.62 -5.47 13.17
C ILE A 264 2.79 -6.11 11.80
N GLU A 265 2.11 -5.63 10.76
CA GLU A 265 2.28 -6.10 9.39
C GLU A 265 3.72 -5.86 8.91
N ASP A 266 4.30 -4.68 9.17
CA ASP A 266 5.72 -4.41 8.88
C ASP A 266 6.64 -5.40 9.61
N ALA A 267 6.34 -5.70 10.88
CA ALA A 267 7.10 -6.66 11.65
C ALA A 267 6.98 -8.08 11.07
N LYS A 268 5.80 -8.51 10.60
CA LYS A 268 5.60 -9.81 9.93
C LYS A 268 6.45 -9.87 8.67
N ALA A 269 6.40 -8.82 7.87
CA ALA A 269 7.19 -8.60 6.67
C ALA A 269 8.71 -8.78 6.91
N GLU A 270 9.24 -8.08 7.90
CA GLU A 270 10.65 -8.12 8.31
C GLU A 270 11.07 -9.49 8.88
N LEU A 271 10.20 -10.12 9.66
CA LEU A 271 10.44 -11.45 10.20
C LEU A 271 10.44 -12.50 9.08
N TRP A 272 9.52 -12.38 8.13
CA TRP A 272 9.42 -13.28 6.99
C TRP A 272 10.65 -13.18 6.09
N SER A 273 11.11 -11.97 5.79
CA SER A 273 12.36 -11.74 5.05
C SER A 273 13.54 -12.53 5.66
N LYS A 274 13.70 -12.48 7.00
CA LYS A 274 14.73 -13.27 7.71
C LYS A 274 14.54 -14.79 7.56
N VAL A 275 13.30 -15.27 7.47
CA VAL A 275 13.02 -16.68 7.18
C VAL A 275 13.48 -17.03 5.78
N LEU A 276 13.16 -16.20 4.78
CA LEU A 276 13.58 -16.41 3.40
C LEU A 276 15.10 -16.39 3.30
N GLU A 277 15.78 -15.37 3.81
CA GLU A 277 17.25 -15.26 3.80
C GLU A 277 17.94 -16.49 4.38
N SER A 278 17.39 -17.06 5.46
CA SER A 278 17.97 -18.24 6.12
C SER A 278 17.56 -19.58 5.51
N SER A 279 16.56 -19.61 4.62
CA SER A 279 16.08 -20.81 3.95
C SER A 279 16.79 -21.03 2.61
N VAL A 280 16.91 -22.30 2.19
CA VAL A 280 17.63 -22.67 0.96
C VAL A 280 16.75 -23.54 0.07
N VAL A 281 16.47 -23.05 -1.14
CA VAL A 281 15.84 -23.85 -2.20
C VAL A 281 16.88 -24.82 -2.75
N ASN A 282 16.68 -26.12 -2.55
CA ASN A 282 17.59 -27.15 -3.05
C ASN A 282 17.24 -27.59 -4.47
N LYS A 283 15.96 -27.54 -4.81
CA LYS A 283 15.41 -27.86 -6.13
C LYS A 283 14.03 -27.22 -6.27
N TYR A 284 13.61 -26.97 -7.50
CA TYR A 284 12.24 -26.68 -7.86
C TYR A 284 11.92 -27.38 -9.18
N SER A 285 10.64 -27.51 -9.55
CA SER A 285 10.29 -27.97 -10.90
C SER A 285 10.03 -26.76 -11.80
N GLU A 286 10.42 -26.92 -13.06
CA GLU A 286 10.23 -25.91 -14.10
C GLU A 286 8.78 -25.44 -14.16
N THR A 287 7.82 -26.35 -13.96
CA THR A 287 6.39 -26.02 -14.02
C THR A 287 5.96 -25.02 -12.94
N ALA A 288 6.45 -25.11 -11.70
CA ALA A 288 6.10 -24.08 -10.70
C ALA A 288 6.90 -22.81 -10.91
N TYR A 289 8.12 -22.89 -11.45
CA TYR A 289 8.86 -21.69 -11.77
C TYR A 289 8.16 -20.88 -12.87
N GLN A 290 7.73 -21.54 -13.95
CA GLN A 290 6.94 -20.90 -15.01
C GLN A 290 5.61 -20.35 -14.49
N ARG A 291 4.94 -21.05 -13.57
CA ARG A 291 3.74 -20.51 -12.93
C ARG A 291 4.02 -19.22 -12.16
N VAL A 292 5.09 -19.21 -11.36
CA VAL A 292 5.47 -18.01 -10.59
C VAL A 292 5.84 -16.85 -11.53
N ILE A 293 6.47 -17.12 -12.68
CA ILE A 293 6.69 -16.11 -13.72
C ILE A 293 5.35 -15.53 -14.20
N GLU A 294 4.40 -16.38 -14.61
CA GLU A 294 3.08 -15.93 -15.08
C GLU A 294 2.30 -15.15 -14.01
N GLU A 295 2.44 -15.54 -12.75
CA GLU A 295 1.83 -14.88 -11.60
C GLU A 295 2.45 -13.50 -11.36
N VAL A 296 3.77 -13.41 -11.23
CA VAL A 296 4.46 -12.14 -10.99
C VAL A 296 4.30 -11.21 -12.19
N ASP A 297 4.44 -11.70 -13.43
CA ASP A 297 4.23 -10.88 -14.64
C ASP A 297 2.79 -10.37 -14.73
N GLY A 298 1.81 -11.20 -14.37
CA GLY A 298 0.41 -10.80 -14.37
C GLY A 298 0.14 -9.63 -13.42
N ASP A 299 0.72 -9.69 -12.21
CA ASP A 299 0.60 -8.63 -11.21
C ASP A 299 1.28 -7.33 -11.65
N TYR A 300 2.52 -7.42 -12.16
CA TYR A 300 3.24 -6.24 -12.64
C TYR A 300 2.54 -5.59 -13.85
N ASN A 301 2.00 -6.39 -14.77
CA ASN A 301 1.22 -5.87 -15.90
C ASN A 301 -0.08 -5.21 -15.44
N TYR A 302 -0.80 -5.82 -14.49
CA TYR A 302 -2.00 -5.22 -13.90
C TYR A 302 -1.70 -3.86 -13.28
N ASN A 303 -0.65 -3.76 -12.47
CA ASN A 303 -0.25 -2.51 -11.83
C ASN A 303 0.19 -1.46 -12.86
N ALA A 304 1.00 -1.83 -13.85
CA ALA A 304 1.38 -0.92 -14.93
C ALA A 304 0.15 -0.37 -15.67
N GLU A 305 -0.80 -1.23 -16.03
CA GLU A 305 -2.07 -0.83 -16.65
C GLU A 305 -2.90 0.09 -15.74
N PHE A 306 -2.98 -0.22 -14.45
CA PHE A 306 -3.70 0.58 -13.45
C PHE A 306 -3.16 2.01 -13.38
N PHE A 307 -1.84 2.19 -13.44
CA PHE A 307 -1.19 3.50 -13.48
C PHE A 307 -1.15 4.12 -14.89
N GLY A 308 -1.62 3.42 -15.93
CA GLY A 308 -1.61 3.89 -17.32
C GLY A 308 -0.21 3.98 -17.92
N MET A 309 0.70 3.11 -17.47
CA MET A 309 2.12 3.08 -17.82
C MET A 309 2.45 1.81 -18.62
N THR A 310 3.59 1.79 -19.30
CA THR A 310 4.17 0.52 -19.76
C THR A 310 4.81 -0.24 -18.60
N ILE A 311 5.06 -1.54 -18.78
CA ILE A 311 5.80 -2.35 -17.80
C ILE A 311 7.19 -1.76 -17.53
N ASP A 312 7.92 -1.33 -18.57
CA ASP A 312 9.24 -0.72 -18.44
C ASP A 312 9.20 0.57 -17.59
N GLU A 313 8.18 1.42 -17.82
CA GLU A 313 7.98 2.66 -17.05
C GLU A 313 7.60 2.36 -15.59
N TYR A 314 6.81 1.30 -15.37
CA TYR A 314 6.45 0.85 -14.03
C TYR A 314 7.67 0.29 -13.27
N LEU A 315 8.51 -0.51 -13.92
CA LEU A 315 9.77 -0.99 -13.34
C LEU A 315 10.71 0.16 -13.01
N GLU A 316 10.91 1.10 -13.94
CA GLU A 316 11.77 2.28 -13.73
C GLU A 316 11.26 3.13 -12.56
N MET A 317 9.95 3.33 -12.44
CA MET A 317 9.32 4.05 -11.32
C MET A 317 9.60 3.37 -9.96
N ASN A 318 9.66 2.04 -9.95
CA ASN A 318 9.99 1.26 -8.75
C ASN A 318 11.51 1.07 -8.56
N GLY A 319 12.35 1.70 -9.40
CA GLY A 319 13.81 1.59 -9.32
C GLY A 319 14.34 0.22 -9.74
N MET A 320 13.59 -0.49 -10.56
CA MET A 320 13.88 -1.84 -11.03
C MET A 320 14.17 -1.86 -12.53
N THR A 321 14.79 -2.95 -12.96
CA THR A 321 15.06 -3.29 -14.36
C THR A 321 14.47 -4.65 -14.68
N GLU A 322 14.38 -5.00 -15.97
CA GLU A 322 13.96 -6.33 -16.41
C GLU A 322 14.88 -7.44 -15.85
N ASP A 323 16.18 -7.15 -15.66
CA ASP A 323 17.14 -8.08 -15.08
C ASP A 323 16.83 -8.37 -13.59
N ASP A 324 16.16 -7.47 -12.87
CA ASP A 324 15.78 -7.66 -11.47
C ASP A 324 14.57 -8.60 -11.32
N MET A 325 13.80 -8.84 -12.39
CA MET A 325 12.61 -9.71 -12.36
C MET A 325 12.95 -11.17 -12.07
N GLU A 326 14.12 -11.66 -12.50
CA GLU A 326 14.56 -13.03 -12.19
C GLU A 326 14.70 -13.26 -10.67
N ASP A 327 15.19 -12.24 -9.95
CA ASP A 327 15.28 -12.29 -8.49
C ASP A 327 13.89 -12.24 -7.84
N GLU A 328 12.95 -11.48 -8.40
CA GLU A 328 11.54 -11.45 -7.95
C GLU A 328 10.85 -12.82 -8.13
N TYR A 329 10.98 -13.45 -9.30
CA TYR A 329 10.42 -14.78 -9.55
C TYR A 329 11.00 -15.81 -8.58
N MET A 330 12.31 -15.78 -8.36
CA MET A 330 12.98 -16.71 -7.45
C MET A 330 12.60 -16.44 -5.99
N ASN A 331 12.40 -15.19 -5.59
CA ASN A 331 11.94 -14.82 -4.25
C ASN A 331 10.50 -15.25 -4.01
N ALA A 332 9.58 -15.02 -4.96
CA ALA A 332 8.19 -15.46 -4.89
C ALA A 332 8.09 -16.99 -4.77
N LEU A 333 8.79 -17.73 -5.65
CA LEU A 333 8.85 -19.19 -5.60
C LEU A 333 9.39 -19.67 -4.25
N LYS A 334 10.50 -19.09 -3.78
CA LYS A 334 11.09 -19.44 -2.49
C LYS A 334 10.13 -19.17 -1.34
N SER A 335 9.41 -18.06 -1.37
CA SER A 335 8.43 -17.71 -0.36
C SER A 335 7.29 -18.73 -0.29
N GLU A 336 6.69 -19.07 -1.43
CA GLU A 336 5.65 -20.10 -1.53
C GLU A 336 6.15 -21.45 -0.99
N MET A 337 7.38 -21.85 -1.35
CA MET A 337 8.00 -23.08 -0.85
C MET A 337 8.17 -23.07 0.68
N VAL A 338 8.61 -21.96 1.26
CA VAL A 338 8.78 -21.81 2.71
C VAL A 338 7.44 -21.91 3.41
N MET A 339 6.40 -21.22 2.91
CA MET A 339 5.04 -21.29 3.47
C MET A 339 4.55 -22.73 3.52
N TRP A 340 4.60 -23.46 2.40
CA TRP A 340 4.15 -24.85 2.36
C TRP A 340 4.95 -25.78 3.26
N ALA A 341 6.26 -25.57 3.36
CA ALA A 341 7.11 -26.33 4.27
C ALA A 341 6.76 -26.07 5.74
N ILE A 342 6.40 -24.83 6.12
CA ILE A 342 5.90 -24.50 7.46
C ILE A 342 4.52 -25.11 7.70
N VAL A 343 3.60 -24.99 6.73
CA VAL A 343 2.25 -25.60 6.79
C VAL A 343 2.34 -27.09 7.07
N GLU A 344 3.24 -27.81 6.38
CA GLU A 344 3.48 -29.22 6.66
C GLU A 344 4.10 -29.43 8.04
N LYS A 345 5.22 -28.79 8.32
CA LYS A 345 6.03 -29.08 9.50
C LYS A 345 5.31 -28.77 10.80
N GLU A 346 4.46 -27.76 10.80
CA GLU A 346 3.67 -27.33 11.97
C GLU A 346 2.23 -27.86 11.93
N GLY A 347 1.87 -28.61 10.88
CA GLY A 347 0.56 -29.24 10.71
C GLY A 347 -0.58 -28.24 10.61
N LEU A 348 -0.37 -27.09 9.95
CA LEU A 348 -1.34 -25.98 9.89
C LEU A 348 -2.60 -26.35 9.12
N ALA A 349 -2.50 -27.26 8.15
CA ALA A 349 -3.66 -27.80 7.42
C ALA A 349 -4.73 -28.45 8.31
N ASN A 350 -4.35 -28.93 9.50
CA ASN A 350 -5.27 -29.51 10.50
C ASN A 350 -5.80 -28.48 11.51
N LYS A 351 -5.30 -27.24 11.43
CA LYS A 351 -5.59 -26.13 12.35
C LYS A 351 -6.32 -24.98 11.65
N ILE A 352 -6.47 -25.04 10.33
CA ILE A 352 -7.32 -24.12 9.60
C ILE A 352 -8.79 -24.37 9.96
N THR A 353 -9.55 -23.29 10.06
CA THR A 353 -10.95 -23.23 10.48
C THR A 353 -11.78 -22.59 9.37
N ASP A 354 -13.10 -22.77 9.43
CA ASP A 354 -14.02 -22.11 8.49
C ASP A 354 -13.96 -20.59 8.61
N GLU A 355 -13.65 -20.07 9.80
CA GLU A 355 -13.44 -18.63 10.05
C GLU A 355 -12.19 -18.11 9.32
N ASP A 356 -11.07 -18.84 9.35
CA ASP A 356 -9.87 -18.45 8.58
C ASP A 356 -10.18 -18.36 7.07
N ILE A 357 -10.99 -19.28 6.56
CA ILE A 357 -11.39 -19.31 5.14
C ILE A 357 -12.35 -18.15 4.82
N GLN A 358 -13.31 -17.87 5.71
CA GLN A 358 -14.24 -16.76 5.52
C GLN A 358 -13.51 -15.42 5.58
N ASN A 359 -12.56 -15.25 6.52
CA ASN A 359 -11.75 -14.03 6.59
C ASN A 359 -10.99 -13.80 5.28
N LYS A 360 -10.47 -14.86 4.65
CA LYS A 360 -9.79 -14.71 3.35
C LYS A 360 -10.74 -14.31 2.22
N TRP A 361 -11.98 -14.80 2.23
CA TRP A 361 -12.99 -14.30 1.30
C TRP A 361 -13.30 -12.82 1.53
N ASP A 362 -13.43 -12.40 2.79
CA ASP A 362 -13.76 -11.02 3.14
C ASP A 362 -12.62 -10.05 2.78
N GLU A 363 -11.36 -10.46 3.01
CA GLU A 363 -10.14 -9.74 2.59
C GLU A 363 -10.13 -9.55 1.07
N LEU A 364 -10.28 -10.62 0.30
CA LEU A 364 -10.32 -10.54 -1.16
C LEU A 364 -11.43 -9.62 -1.65
N TYR A 365 -12.62 -9.67 -1.05
CA TYR A 365 -13.72 -8.82 -1.45
C TYR A 365 -13.46 -7.33 -1.15
N GLN A 366 -12.76 -7.03 -0.05
CA GLN A 366 -12.43 -5.65 0.33
C GLN A 366 -11.33 -5.05 -0.54
N GLU A 367 -10.36 -5.87 -0.94
CA GLU A 367 -9.19 -5.41 -1.71
C GLU A 367 -9.40 -5.45 -3.22
N GLY A 368 -10.28 -6.33 -3.71
CA GLY A 368 -10.50 -6.52 -5.13
C GLY A 368 -11.60 -5.63 -5.72
N ASP A 369 -11.46 -5.32 -7.01
CA ASP A 369 -12.48 -4.62 -7.81
C ASP A 369 -13.55 -5.61 -8.31
N PHE A 370 -14.37 -6.12 -7.37
CA PHE A 370 -15.46 -7.05 -7.66
C PHE A 370 -16.82 -6.34 -7.73
N GLU A 371 -17.67 -6.75 -8.67
CA GLU A 371 -19.01 -6.17 -8.78
C GLU A 371 -19.93 -6.61 -7.64
N SER A 372 -19.66 -7.80 -7.07
CA SER A 372 -20.42 -8.39 -5.96
C SER A 372 -19.69 -9.59 -5.36
N GLU A 373 -20.14 -10.05 -4.19
CA GLU A 373 -19.65 -11.29 -3.57
C GLU A 373 -19.86 -12.51 -4.49
N GLU A 374 -20.95 -12.54 -5.26
CA GLU A 374 -21.21 -13.62 -6.24
C GLU A 374 -20.22 -13.60 -7.40
N ASP A 375 -19.84 -12.41 -7.87
CA ASP A 375 -18.81 -12.24 -8.89
C ASP A 375 -17.47 -12.75 -8.37
N MET A 376 -17.04 -12.31 -7.18
CA MET A 376 -15.83 -12.82 -6.54
C MET A 376 -15.85 -14.36 -6.39
N LYS A 377 -16.94 -14.92 -5.84
CA LYS A 377 -17.08 -16.38 -5.66
C LYS A 377 -17.15 -17.17 -6.96
N SER A 378 -17.47 -16.52 -8.09
CA SER A 378 -17.37 -17.15 -9.41
C SER A 378 -15.93 -17.23 -9.93
N GLN A 379 -15.05 -16.38 -9.38
CA GLN A 379 -13.66 -16.26 -9.78
C GLN A 379 -12.72 -17.15 -8.96
N TYR A 380 -13.10 -17.59 -7.76
CA TYR A 380 -12.25 -18.48 -6.94
C TYR A 380 -13.00 -19.72 -6.51
N THR A 381 -12.25 -20.80 -6.35
CA THR A 381 -12.72 -22.03 -5.72
C THR A 381 -12.46 -22.01 -4.22
N ASP A 382 -13.29 -22.70 -3.44
CA ASP A 382 -13.08 -22.86 -1.99
C ASP A 382 -11.68 -23.40 -1.65
N GLU A 383 -11.11 -24.22 -2.54
CA GLU A 383 -9.79 -24.82 -2.35
C GLU A 383 -8.66 -23.80 -2.58
N GLU A 384 -8.79 -22.87 -3.54
CA GLU A 384 -7.84 -21.76 -3.73
C GLU A 384 -7.89 -20.81 -2.53
N ILE A 385 -9.08 -20.48 -2.04
CA ILE A 385 -9.22 -19.62 -0.84
C ILE A 385 -8.65 -20.29 0.40
N ARG A 386 -8.89 -21.60 0.55
CA ARG A 386 -8.30 -22.38 1.63
C ARG A 386 -6.77 -22.41 1.55
N GLN A 387 -6.20 -22.40 0.35
CA GLN A 387 -4.74 -22.34 0.17
C GLN A 387 -4.20 -20.96 0.57
N GLY A 388 -4.83 -19.87 0.13
CA GLY A 388 -4.50 -18.51 0.57
C GLY A 388 -4.54 -18.38 2.09
N ALA A 389 -5.63 -18.81 2.73
CA ALA A 389 -5.77 -18.79 4.18
C ALA A 389 -4.71 -19.65 4.91
N LEU A 390 -4.20 -20.72 4.29
CA LEU A 390 -3.08 -21.50 4.86
C LEU A 390 -1.74 -20.79 4.75
N MET A 391 -1.52 -20.03 3.68
CA MET A 391 -0.33 -19.22 3.47
C MET A 391 -0.29 -18.07 4.48
N ASP A 392 -1.39 -17.35 4.67
CA ASP A 392 -1.54 -16.30 5.69
C ASP A 392 -1.22 -16.87 7.09
N LYS A 393 -1.81 -18.03 7.39
CA LYS A 393 -1.59 -18.73 8.65
C LYS A 393 -0.13 -19.14 8.84
N ALA A 394 0.64 -19.37 7.78
CA ALA A 394 2.07 -19.68 7.90
C ALA A 394 2.89 -18.45 8.29
N VAL A 395 2.57 -17.28 7.72
CA VAL A 395 3.19 -15.98 8.08
C VAL A 395 2.85 -15.62 9.52
N ASP A 396 1.56 -15.68 9.88
CA ASP A 396 1.10 -15.45 11.26
C ASP A 396 1.78 -16.39 12.24
N TRP A 397 1.95 -17.67 11.86
CA TRP A 397 2.63 -18.64 12.70
C TRP A 397 4.09 -18.22 12.98
N VAL A 398 4.81 -17.68 12.00
CA VAL A 398 6.18 -17.17 12.21
C VAL A 398 6.17 -16.01 13.19
N TYR A 399 5.25 -15.06 13.03
CA TYR A 399 5.11 -13.91 13.92
C TYR A 399 4.75 -14.31 15.35
N ASP A 400 3.75 -15.19 15.53
CA ASP A 400 3.31 -15.71 16.82
C ASP A 400 4.43 -16.45 17.58
N HIS A 401 5.38 -17.03 16.85
CA HIS A 401 6.52 -17.73 17.41
C HIS A 401 7.80 -16.90 17.42
N ALA A 402 7.73 -15.63 17.03
CA ALA A 402 8.79 -14.65 17.22
C ALA A 402 8.72 -14.01 18.61
N LYS A 403 9.75 -13.25 18.94
CA LYS A 403 9.89 -12.43 20.15
C LYS A 403 9.79 -10.98 19.73
N VAL A 404 8.57 -10.52 19.52
CA VAL A 404 8.28 -9.14 19.17
C VAL A 404 8.14 -8.31 20.44
N LYS A 405 8.90 -7.22 20.52
CA LYS A 405 8.91 -6.30 21.66
C LYS A 405 8.34 -4.96 21.23
N PHE A 406 7.35 -4.47 21.97
CA PHE A 406 6.77 -3.14 21.79
C PHE A 406 7.43 -2.19 22.80
N SER A 407 8.22 -1.24 22.29
CA SER A 407 9.07 -0.33 23.08
C SER A 407 8.70 1.14 22.87
N TYR A 408 7.41 1.43 22.85
CA TYR A 408 6.88 2.78 22.70
C TYR A 408 5.84 3.11 23.76
N LYS A 409 5.44 4.38 23.80
CA LYS A 409 4.34 4.88 24.61
C LYS A 409 3.38 5.65 23.71
N ILE A 410 2.10 5.38 23.87
CA ILE A 410 1.03 6.19 23.29
C ILE A 410 0.94 7.49 24.08
N SER A 411 1.21 8.63 23.44
CA SER A 411 0.95 9.94 24.02
C SER A 411 -0.55 10.17 24.12
N LYS A 412 -1.06 10.37 25.34
CA LYS A 412 -2.47 10.71 25.58
C LYS A 412 -2.77 12.19 25.45
#